data_AF-A0A0N4T8U7-F1
#
_entry.id   AF-A0A0N4T8U7-F1
#
_cell.length_a   1.000
_cell.length_b   1.000
_cell.length_c   1.000
_cell.angle_alpha   90.00
_cell.angle_beta   90.00
_cell.angle_gamma   90.00
#
_symmetry.space_group_name_H-M   'P 1'
#
loop_
_entity.id
_entity.type
_entity.pdbx_description
1 polymer ?
#
loop_
_entity_poly.entity_id
_entity_poly.type
_entity_poly.pdbx_seq_one_letter_code
_entity_poly.pdbx_strand_id
1 'polypeptide(L)'
;MLLLFLLGAVKLDPHLKRYLGDEFPTECNTNVTWAYLTFDKQANFITNEVLTDLITRLSIELKLPQSERNTYALKFEDYGNDGVFLTKENRSLVPQGFILILTASPERYAHYFLSRLRNPAIHTGDLRVTLNELMALCGDVSFATQFMRIGGYDYIFEVIEKGLCADSVSSQSRFLQALLILMDHPGLMYWSQVSDEFVSKIAENITGRAKQEDNTLLVSSLNIIDLILNAKNDEKMNLVLREVPFESLIRHLEKSDERVILNVLTLMNSLYSKARDHVKNDIVEISYAKD
;
A
#
# COMPACT_ATOMS: atom_id res chain seq x y z
N MET A 1 26.36 -18.60 29.92
CA MET A 1 25.74 -17.39 29.33
C MET A 1 26.21 -17.32 27.88
N LEU A 2 25.48 -17.96 26.97
CA LEU A 2 25.84 -18.03 25.55
C LEU A 2 25.36 -16.74 24.88
N LEU A 3 26.29 -15.86 24.51
CA LEU A 3 26.02 -14.73 23.62
C LEU A 3 25.59 -15.30 22.26
N LEU A 4 24.32 -15.11 21.90
CA LEU A 4 23.78 -15.51 20.59
C LEU A 4 24.13 -14.41 19.56
N PHE A 5 25.40 -14.37 19.17
CA PHE A 5 25.83 -13.63 17.99
C PHE A 5 25.31 -14.34 16.74
N LEU A 6 24.48 -13.66 15.95
CA LEU A 6 24.12 -14.07 14.60
C LEU A 6 25.21 -13.61 13.64
N LEU A 7 25.76 -14.54 12.88
CA LEU A 7 26.53 -14.22 11.69
C LEU A 7 25.58 -14.17 10.50
N GLY A 8 25.75 -13.17 9.64
CA GLY A 8 25.01 -13.03 8.40
C GLY A 8 25.74 -12.14 7.40
N ALA A 9 25.09 -11.89 6.28
CA ALA A 9 25.61 -11.07 5.20
C ALA A 9 24.63 -9.94 4.84
N VAL A 10 25.19 -8.85 4.34
CA VAL A 10 24.46 -7.74 3.75
C VAL A 10 24.86 -7.63 2.30
N LYS A 11 23.90 -7.77 1.38
CA LYS A 11 24.11 -7.53 -0.05
C LYS A 11 23.68 -6.12 -0.42
N LEU A 12 24.33 -5.55 -1.41
CA LEU A 12 23.94 -4.27 -1.98
C LEU A 12 22.76 -4.45 -2.94
N ASP A 13 21.75 -3.58 -2.86
CA ASP A 13 20.66 -3.55 -3.82
C ASP A 13 21.18 -3.16 -5.23
N PRO A 14 21.06 -4.03 -6.25
CA PRO A 14 21.49 -3.71 -7.61
C PRO A 14 20.70 -2.54 -8.24
N HIS A 15 19.52 -2.22 -7.71
CA HIS A 15 18.66 -1.15 -8.19
C HIS A 15 18.73 0.13 -7.35
N LEU A 16 19.64 0.18 -6.37
CA LEU A 16 19.85 1.32 -5.49
C LEU A 16 19.87 2.68 -6.21
N LYS A 17 20.56 2.75 -7.35
CA LYS A 17 20.71 3.98 -8.16
C LYS A 17 19.36 4.59 -8.56
N ARG A 18 18.32 3.78 -8.75
CA ARG A 18 16.99 4.25 -9.19
C ARG A 18 16.35 5.18 -8.16
N TYR A 19 16.58 4.92 -6.88
CA TYR A 19 15.90 5.60 -5.77
C TYR A 19 16.66 6.82 -5.25
N LEU A 20 17.93 6.97 -5.62
CA LEU A 20 18.80 8.03 -5.12
C LEU A 20 18.91 9.23 -6.08
N GLY A 21 18.41 9.11 -7.32
CA GLY A 21 18.42 10.19 -8.29
C GLY A 21 19.84 10.68 -8.64
N ASP A 22 19.95 11.96 -8.97
CA ASP A 22 21.22 12.61 -9.39
C ASP A 22 22.27 12.68 -8.27
N GLU A 23 21.90 12.40 -7.02
CA GLU A 23 22.82 12.35 -5.88
C GLU A 23 23.73 11.11 -5.91
N PHE A 24 23.45 10.11 -6.76
CA PHE A 24 24.32 8.96 -6.93
C PHE A 24 25.32 9.20 -8.07
N PRO A 25 26.64 9.26 -7.79
CA PRO A 25 27.64 9.46 -8.82
C PRO A 25 27.54 8.38 -9.89
N THR A 26 27.49 8.80 -11.15
CA THR A 26 27.38 7.92 -12.33
C THR A 26 28.51 6.88 -12.37
N GLU A 27 29.68 7.25 -11.82
CA GLU A 27 30.91 6.45 -11.76
C GLU A 27 31.05 5.58 -10.50
N CYS A 28 30.06 5.57 -9.60
CA CYS A 28 30.11 4.71 -8.42
C CYS A 28 29.89 3.25 -8.87
N ASN A 29 31.01 2.62 -9.25
CA ASN A 29 31.12 1.22 -9.62
C ASN A 29 31.64 0.49 -8.38
N THR A 30 30.71 0.15 -7.48
CA THR A 30 31.05 -0.61 -6.27
C THR A 30 31.33 -2.06 -6.69
N ASN A 31 32.60 -2.39 -6.93
CA ASN A 31 33.02 -3.78 -7.14
C ASN A 31 32.73 -4.66 -5.91
N VAL A 32 32.42 -4.03 -4.76
CA VAL A 32 32.00 -4.69 -3.53
C VAL A 32 30.48 -4.70 -3.49
N THR A 33 29.88 -5.89 -3.51
CA THR A 33 28.43 -6.10 -3.49
C THR A 33 27.93 -6.77 -2.22
N TRP A 34 28.85 -7.13 -1.30
CA TRP A 34 28.55 -7.85 -0.07
C TRP A 34 29.44 -7.37 1.09
N ALA A 35 28.87 -7.37 2.29
CA ALA A 35 29.56 -7.14 3.56
C ALA A 35 29.11 -8.20 4.57
N TYR A 36 30.02 -8.65 5.45
CA TYR A 36 29.67 -9.62 6.49
C TYR A 36 29.36 -8.89 7.80
N LEU A 37 28.31 -9.34 8.49
CA LEU A 37 27.83 -8.67 9.69
C LEU A 37 27.59 -9.65 10.82
N THR A 38 27.97 -9.24 12.03
CA THR A 38 27.63 -9.91 13.27
C THR A 38 26.55 -9.10 14.01
N PHE A 39 25.41 -9.74 14.28
CA PHE A 39 24.28 -9.18 15.04
C PHE A 39 24.24 -9.82 16.43
N ASP A 40 24.02 -9.05 17.49
CA ASP A 40 23.66 -9.59 18.81
C ASP A 40 22.14 -9.52 19.00
N LYS A 41 21.49 -10.66 19.28
CA LYS A 41 20.03 -10.72 19.52
C LYS A 41 19.62 -10.29 20.92
N GLN A 42 20.46 -10.52 21.93
CA GLN A 42 20.10 -10.41 23.35
C GLN A 42 20.76 -9.23 24.04
N ALA A 43 21.97 -8.85 23.63
CA ALA A 43 22.50 -7.58 24.04
C ALA A 43 21.72 -6.49 23.31
N ASN A 44 21.09 -5.61 24.08
CA ASN A 44 21.24 -4.21 23.77
C ASN A 44 22.73 -3.99 23.47
N PHE A 45 23.09 -3.91 22.20
CA PHE A 45 24.19 -3.06 21.81
C PHE A 45 25.52 -3.33 22.55
N ILE A 46 26.27 -4.37 22.17
CA ILE A 46 27.73 -4.27 22.30
C ILE A 46 28.21 -3.66 20.98
N THR A 47 28.04 -2.38 20.66
CA THR A 47 27.90 -1.12 21.41
C THR A 47 26.60 -0.40 21.03
N ASN A 48 26.23 0.69 21.70
CA ASN A 48 25.03 1.54 21.54
C ASN A 48 24.76 2.09 20.12
N GLU A 49 24.83 1.25 19.10
CA GLU A 49 24.91 1.62 17.70
C GLU A 49 23.50 1.70 17.10
N VAL A 50 22.89 2.88 17.18
CA VAL A 50 21.59 3.13 16.54
C VAL A 50 21.60 2.50 15.14
N LEU A 51 20.54 1.81 14.69
CA LEU A 51 20.48 1.17 13.37
C LEU A 51 21.06 2.04 12.24
N THR A 52 20.90 3.36 12.36
CA THR A 52 21.52 4.41 11.55
C THR A 52 23.05 4.35 11.48
N ASP A 53 23.74 4.15 12.59
CA ASP A 53 25.20 4.04 12.67
C ASP A 53 25.69 2.75 11.98
N LEU A 54 24.97 1.63 12.18
CA LEU A 54 25.24 0.37 11.44
C LEU A 54 25.11 0.58 9.93
N ILE A 55 24.02 1.21 9.49
CA ILE A 55 23.80 1.56 8.09
C ILE A 55 24.93 2.45 7.57
N THR A 56 25.41 3.40 8.39
CA THR A 56 26.53 4.28 8.03
C THR A 56 27.83 3.51 7.86
N ARG A 57 28.15 2.57 8.76
CA ARG A 57 29.32 1.70 8.58
C ARG A 57 29.21 0.86 7.31
N LEU A 58 28.06 0.24 7.08
CA LEU A 58 27.83 -0.59 5.91
C LEU A 58 27.91 0.22 4.61
N SER A 59 27.43 1.47 4.61
CA SER A 59 27.54 2.35 3.44
C SER A 59 29.01 2.69 3.13
N ILE A 60 29.84 2.91 4.15
CA ILE A 60 31.29 3.14 4.00
C ILE A 60 31.98 1.88 3.48
N GLU A 61 31.69 0.72 4.07
CA GLU A 61 32.30 -0.57 3.69
C GLU A 61 31.96 -0.95 2.24
N LEU A 62 30.72 -0.72 1.83
CA LEU A 62 30.25 -0.94 0.47
C LEU A 62 30.59 0.21 -0.49
N LYS A 63 31.39 1.19 -0.05
CA LYS A 63 31.89 2.33 -0.85
C LYS A 63 30.76 3.17 -1.48
N LEU A 64 29.65 3.31 -0.77
CA LEU A 64 28.53 4.14 -1.18
C LEU A 64 28.81 5.63 -0.91
N PRO A 65 28.20 6.54 -1.69
CA PRO A 65 28.26 7.97 -1.42
C PRO A 65 27.86 8.30 0.01
N GLN A 66 28.68 9.11 0.67
CA GLN A 66 28.36 9.59 2.01
C GLN A 66 27.43 10.80 1.87
N SER A 67 26.17 10.52 1.57
CA SER A 67 25.08 11.50 1.44
C SER A 67 24.52 11.88 2.82
N GLU A 68 23.44 12.66 2.84
CA GLU A 68 22.74 13.07 4.05
C GLU A 68 22.34 11.86 4.93
N ARG A 69 22.13 12.12 6.23
CA ARG A 69 21.63 11.10 7.15
C ARG A 69 20.31 10.53 6.62
N ASN A 70 20.14 9.22 6.80
CA ASN A 70 18.95 8.46 6.37
C ASN A 70 18.80 8.30 4.84
N THR A 71 19.89 8.36 4.08
CA THR A 71 19.86 8.02 2.64
C THR A 71 19.62 6.52 2.39
N TYR A 72 20.15 5.68 3.27
CA TYR A 72 20.15 4.23 3.14
C TYR A 72 19.32 3.55 4.23
N ALA A 73 18.87 2.34 3.95
CA ALA A 73 18.18 1.45 4.88
C ALA A 73 18.53 -0.01 4.60
N LEU A 74 18.20 -0.88 5.55
CA LEU A 74 18.28 -2.32 5.38
C LEU A 74 16.88 -2.89 5.11
N LYS A 75 16.79 -3.91 4.27
CA LYS A 75 15.57 -4.70 4.00
C LYS A 75 15.85 -6.19 4.18
N PHE A 76 14.82 -6.97 4.50
CA PHE A 76 14.90 -8.43 4.42
C PHE A 76 14.97 -8.88 2.96
N GLU A 77 15.57 -10.05 2.68
CA GLU A 77 15.77 -10.51 1.31
C GLU A 77 14.50 -11.03 0.65
N ASP A 78 13.76 -11.96 1.26
CA ASP A 78 12.36 -12.31 0.88
C ASP A 78 11.79 -13.49 1.69
N TYR A 79 12.62 -14.35 2.29
CA TYR A 79 12.19 -15.69 2.75
C TYR A 79 11.24 -15.77 3.95
N GLY A 80 10.72 -14.67 4.49
CA GLY A 80 9.79 -14.74 5.62
C GLY A 80 9.28 -13.42 6.18
N ASN A 81 9.74 -12.28 5.66
CA ASN A 81 9.27 -10.95 6.06
C ASN A 81 8.93 -10.09 4.83
N ASP A 82 8.57 -10.69 3.69
CA ASP A 82 8.11 -10.03 2.45
C ASP A 82 8.94 -8.81 2.00
N GLY A 83 10.26 -8.90 2.19
CA GLY A 83 11.16 -7.81 1.84
C GLY A 83 10.93 -6.50 2.60
N VAL A 84 10.32 -6.51 3.79
CA VAL A 84 10.10 -5.27 4.59
C VAL A 84 11.41 -4.60 4.99
N PHE A 85 11.35 -3.29 5.25
CA PHE A 85 12.44 -2.52 5.82
C PHE A 85 12.72 -2.97 7.25
N LEU A 86 13.99 -3.12 7.57
CA LEU A 86 14.45 -3.39 8.92
C LEU A 86 14.28 -2.12 9.76
N THR A 87 13.59 -2.25 10.88
CA THR A 87 13.33 -1.18 11.84
C THR A 87 13.78 -1.60 13.24
N LYS A 88 13.62 -0.70 14.22
CA LYS A 88 13.92 -1.04 15.61
C LYS A 88 12.94 -2.07 16.17
N GLU A 89 11.72 -2.07 15.66
CA GLU A 89 10.59 -2.87 16.10
C GLU A 89 10.67 -4.30 15.57
N ASN A 90 11.10 -4.49 14.31
CA ASN A 90 11.15 -5.81 13.68
C ASN A 90 12.55 -6.46 13.67
N ARG A 91 13.58 -5.79 14.21
CA ARG A 91 14.97 -6.34 14.24
C ARG A 91 15.10 -7.70 14.94
N SER A 92 14.20 -8.03 15.85
CA SER A 92 14.19 -9.34 16.52
C SER A 92 13.87 -10.50 15.57
N LEU A 93 13.26 -10.20 14.41
CA LEU A 93 12.90 -11.18 13.38
C LEU A 93 14.08 -11.61 12.51
N VAL A 94 15.26 -10.99 12.66
CA VAL A 94 16.46 -11.37 11.91
C VAL A 94 16.89 -12.80 12.30
N PRO A 95 16.87 -13.78 11.36
CA PRO A 95 17.26 -15.16 11.66
C PRO A 95 18.79 -15.29 11.76
N GLN A 96 19.27 -16.43 12.27
CA GLN A 96 20.70 -16.77 12.18
C GLN A 96 21.05 -17.08 10.72
N GLY A 97 22.23 -16.65 10.25
CA GLY A 97 22.59 -16.80 8.84
C GLY A 97 21.80 -15.90 7.90
N PHE A 98 21.34 -14.74 8.40
CA PHE A 98 20.51 -13.82 7.62
C PHE A 98 21.25 -13.30 6.38
N ILE A 99 20.46 -12.94 5.37
CA ILE A 99 20.86 -12.06 4.28
C ILE A 99 19.95 -10.85 4.33
N LEU A 100 20.54 -9.66 4.51
CA LEU A 100 19.85 -8.38 4.42
C LEU A 100 20.29 -7.66 3.14
N ILE A 101 19.46 -6.72 2.69
CA ILE A 101 19.72 -5.88 1.53
C ILE A 101 19.96 -4.46 2.01
N LEU A 102 21.13 -3.89 1.73
CA LEU A 102 21.36 -2.45 1.88
C LEU A 102 20.80 -1.75 0.63
N THR A 103 19.80 -0.90 0.84
CA THR A 103 19.12 -0.14 -0.22
C THR A 103 18.89 1.32 0.19
N ALA A 104 18.16 2.09 -0.63
CA ALA A 104 17.72 3.43 -0.31
C ALA A 104 16.68 3.42 0.81
N SER A 105 16.57 4.51 1.56
CA SER A 105 15.62 4.61 2.67
C SER A 105 14.16 4.62 2.21
N PRO A 106 13.19 4.30 3.11
CA PRO A 106 11.77 4.37 2.79
C PRO A 106 11.34 5.74 2.24
N GLU A 107 11.97 6.83 2.72
CA GLU A 107 11.72 8.19 2.25
C GLU A 107 12.16 8.37 0.79
N ARG A 108 13.34 7.86 0.42
CA ARG A 108 13.82 7.89 -0.98
C ARG A 108 12.93 7.06 -1.89
N TYR A 109 12.49 5.88 -1.45
CA TYR A 109 11.49 5.08 -2.18
C TYR A 109 10.19 5.88 -2.38
N ALA A 110 9.65 6.48 -1.32
CA ALA A 110 8.41 7.26 -1.39
C ALA A 110 8.54 8.44 -2.37
N HIS A 111 9.64 9.20 -2.29
CA HIS A 111 9.90 10.31 -3.22
C HIS A 111 10.02 9.83 -4.67
N TYR A 112 10.75 8.73 -4.90
CA TYR A 112 10.88 8.13 -6.24
C TYR A 112 9.51 7.79 -6.83
N PHE A 113 8.69 7.02 -6.09
CA PHE A 113 7.37 6.61 -6.59
C PHE A 113 6.43 7.80 -6.77
N LEU A 114 6.37 8.73 -5.82
CA LEU A 114 5.49 9.89 -5.95
C LEU A 114 5.87 10.78 -7.14
N SER A 115 7.17 11.02 -7.35
CA SER A 115 7.66 11.82 -8.49
C SER A 115 7.37 11.12 -9.82
N ARG A 116 7.57 9.79 -9.85
CA ARG A 116 7.32 8.96 -11.03
C ARG A 116 5.83 8.90 -11.36
N LEU A 117 4.97 8.75 -10.35
CA LEU A 117 3.51 8.76 -10.51
C LEU A 117 2.96 10.11 -10.97
N ARG A 118 3.53 11.22 -10.48
CA ARG A 118 3.14 12.58 -10.88
C ARG A 118 3.59 12.97 -12.29
N ASN A 119 4.49 12.20 -12.89
CA ASN A 119 5.00 12.49 -14.22
C ASN A 119 3.94 12.17 -15.29
N PRO A 120 3.39 13.16 -16.02
CA PRO A 120 2.34 12.94 -17.02
C PRO A 120 2.76 11.95 -18.11
N ALA A 121 4.06 11.88 -18.44
CA ALA A 121 4.57 10.99 -19.47
C ALA A 121 4.40 9.51 -19.12
N ILE A 122 4.35 9.16 -17.83
CA ILE A 122 4.29 7.75 -17.40
C ILE A 122 2.96 7.09 -17.71
N HIS A 123 1.89 7.88 -17.80
CA HIS A 123 0.55 7.42 -18.13
C HIS A 123 0.45 6.87 -19.56
N THR A 124 1.48 7.05 -20.39
CA THR A 124 1.52 6.55 -21.78
C THR A 124 2.10 5.15 -21.95
N GLY A 125 2.59 4.48 -20.90
CA GLY A 125 2.99 3.07 -21.02
C GLY A 125 3.63 2.40 -19.80
N ASP A 126 4.32 3.16 -18.94
CA ASP A 126 5.12 2.61 -17.83
C ASP A 126 4.38 2.67 -16.46
N LEU A 127 3.17 3.24 -16.45
CA LEU A 127 2.34 3.33 -15.25
C LEU A 127 2.04 1.96 -14.64
N ARG A 128 1.73 0.94 -15.46
CA ARG A 128 1.41 -0.41 -14.96
C ARG A 128 2.58 -1.04 -14.22
N VAL A 129 3.80 -0.90 -14.73
CA VAL A 129 5.00 -1.43 -14.09
C VAL A 129 5.25 -0.69 -12.78
N THR A 130 5.17 0.64 -12.82
CA THR A 130 5.32 1.49 -11.63
C THR A 130 4.31 1.13 -10.52
N LEU A 131 3.04 0.89 -10.89
CA LEU A 131 2.00 0.49 -9.94
C LEU A 131 2.25 -0.89 -9.35
N ASN A 132 2.75 -1.85 -10.14
CA ASN A 132 3.12 -3.17 -9.62
C ASN A 132 4.30 -3.09 -8.63
N GLU A 133 5.31 -2.26 -8.93
CA GLU A 133 6.44 -2.03 -8.03
C GLU A 133 5.98 -1.29 -6.75
N LEU A 134 5.07 -0.32 -6.87
CA LEU A 134 4.48 0.37 -5.72
C LEU A 134 3.69 -0.59 -4.82
N MET A 135 2.88 -1.48 -5.41
CA MET A 135 2.08 -2.47 -4.69
C MET A 135 2.93 -3.36 -3.79
N ALA A 136 4.13 -3.73 -4.23
CA ALA A 136 5.07 -4.52 -3.43
C ALA A 136 5.60 -3.80 -2.18
N LEU A 137 5.40 -2.47 -2.09
CA LEU A 137 5.85 -1.65 -0.97
C LEU A 137 4.70 -1.19 -0.07
N CYS A 138 3.46 -1.18 -0.56
CA CYS A 138 2.30 -0.71 0.20
C CYS A 138 2.11 -1.47 1.51
N GLY A 139 2.48 -2.76 1.56
CA GLY A 139 2.40 -3.58 2.78
C GLY A 139 3.46 -3.28 3.84
N ASP A 140 4.47 -2.47 3.51
CA ASP A 140 5.51 -2.07 4.45
C ASP A 140 5.14 -0.78 5.18
N VAL A 141 5.05 -0.85 6.52
CA VAL A 141 4.65 0.31 7.35
C VAL A 141 5.65 1.47 7.27
N SER A 142 6.95 1.20 7.09
CA SER A 142 7.98 2.24 6.99
C SER A 142 7.81 3.03 5.69
N PHE A 143 7.56 2.33 4.58
CA PHE A 143 7.22 2.93 3.30
C PHE A 143 5.89 3.69 3.40
N ALA A 144 4.83 3.05 3.88
CA ALA A 144 3.51 3.65 3.99
C ALA A 144 3.52 4.95 4.81
N THR A 145 4.27 4.97 5.92
CA THR A 145 4.47 6.16 6.77
C THR A 145 5.14 7.30 5.99
N GLN A 146 6.24 7.03 5.28
CA GLN A 146 6.92 8.07 4.51
C GLN A 146 6.09 8.53 3.31
N PHE A 147 5.41 7.60 2.64
CA PHE A 147 4.54 7.89 1.51
C PHE A 147 3.38 8.79 1.93
N MET A 148 2.77 8.54 3.09
CA MET A 148 1.78 9.45 3.68
C MET A 148 2.38 10.83 3.98
N ARG A 149 3.53 10.86 4.66
CA ARG A 149 4.20 12.11 5.08
C ARG A 149 4.48 13.08 3.93
N ILE A 150 4.80 12.56 2.74
CA ILE A 150 5.10 13.37 1.55
C ILE A 150 3.88 13.63 0.64
N GLY A 151 2.66 13.29 1.10
CA GLY A 151 1.42 13.52 0.35
C GLY A 151 1.13 12.48 -0.74
N GLY A 152 1.65 11.26 -0.60
CA GLY A 152 1.42 10.16 -1.53
C GLY A 152 -0.02 9.62 -1.48
N TYR A 153 -0.65 9.60 -0.30
CA TYR A 153 -2.05 9.21 -0.14
C TYR A 153 -2.96 10.23 -0.83
N ASP A 154 -2.74 11.52 -0.56
CA ASP A 154 -3.48 12.62 -1.18
C ASP A 154 -3.43 12.56 -2.70
N TYR A 155 -2.26 12.21 -3.26
CA TYR A 155 -2.12 12.01 -4.71
C TYR A 155 -2.96 10.83 -5.23
N ILE A 156 -3.02 9.71 -4.51
CA ILE A 156 -3.87 8.56 -4.90
C ILE A 156 -5.35 8.97 -4.88
N PHE A 157 -5.80 9.68 -3.84
CA PHE A 157 -7.17 10.22 -3.78
C PHE A 157 -7.44 11.15 -4.96
N GLU A 158 -6.55 12.10 -5.23
CA GLU A 158 -6.68 13.04 -6.34
C GLU A 158 -6.81 12.34 -7.69
N VAL A 159 -5.99 11.31 -7.94
CA VAL A 159 -6.07 10.50 -9.18
C VAL A 159 -7.43 9.84 -9.35
N ILE A 160 -8.01 9.34 -8.27
CA ILE A 160 -9.30 8.65 -8.27
C ILE A 160 -10.44 9.66 -8.46
N GLU A 161 -10.50 10.69 -7.61
CA GLU A 161 -11.54 11.72 -7.61
C GLU A 161 -11.61 12.46 -8.95
N LYS A 162 -10.46 12.93 -9.45
CA LYS A 162 -10.38 13.65 -10.74
C LYS A 162 -10.44 12.72 -11.96
N GLY A 163 -10.44 11.40 -11.76
CA GLY A 163 -10.48 10.42 -12.83
C GLY A 163 -9.27 10.52 -13.79
N LEU A 164 -8.07 10.83 -13.28
CA LEU A 164 -6.88 11.02 -14.12
C LEU A 164 -6.46 9.75 -14.89
N CYS A 165 -6.93 8.58 -14.44
CA CYS A 165 -6.72 7.30 -15.09
C CYS A 165 -8.05 6.68 -15.58
N ALA A 166 -9.06 7.50 -15.90
CA ALA A 166 -10.39 7.06 -16.34
C ALA A 166 -10.37 6.10 -17.54
N ASP A 167 -9.36 6.22 -18.41
CA ASP A 167 -9.22 5.43 -19.63
C ASP A 167 -8.57 4.06 -19.42
N SER A 168 -8.07 3.76 -18.20
CA SER A 168 -7.40 2.51 -17.87
C SER A 168 -7.97 1.88 -16.60
N VAL A 169 -8.93 0.97 -16.78
CA VAL A 169 -9.55 0.21 -15.68
C VAL A 169 -8.53 -0.62 -14.88
N SER A 170 -7.51 -1.15 -15.56
CA SER A 170 -6.39 -1.84 -14.89
C SER A 170 -5.62 -0.90 -13.96
N SER A 171 -5.41 0.36 -14.34
CA SER A 171 -4.72 1.33 -13.49
C SER A 171 -5.60 1.77 -12.32
N GLN A 172 -6.90 2.00 -12.56
CA GLN A 172 -7.86 2.34 -11.51
C GLN A 172 -7.94 1.26 -10.44
N SER A 173 -8.13 -0.01 -10.85
CA SER A 173 -8.19 -1.14 -9.91
C SER A 173 -6.90 -1.28 -9.10
N ARG A 174 -5.74 -0.98 -9.69
CA ARG A 174 -4.45 -0.98 -8.98
C ARG A 174 -4.33 0.17 -7.97
N PHE A 175 -4.81 1.37 -8.28
CA PHE A 175 -4.86 2.46 -7.30
C PHE A 175 -5.77 2.12 -6.11
N LEU A 176 -6.95 1.52 -6.36
CA LEU A 176 -7.84 1.09 -5.28
C LEU A 176 -7.22 0.00 -4.40
N GLN A 177 -6.55 -0.99 -5.01
CA GLN A 177 -5.85 -2.03 -4.27
C GLN A 177 -4.67 -1.47 -3.46
N ALA A 178 -3.90 -0.54 -4.02
CA ALA A 178 -2.81 0.12 -3.31
C ALA A 178 -3.35 0.88 -2.09
N LEU A 179 -4.46 1.60 -2.27
CA LEU A 179 -5.11 2.33 -1.18
C LEU A 179 -5.65 1.39 -0.09
N LEU A 180 -6.27 0.27 -0.46
CA LEU A 180 -6.73 -0.74 0.50
C LEU A 180 -5.59 -1.25 1.39
N ILE A 181 -4.44 -1.57 0.81
CA ILE A 181 -3.26 -2.03 1.56
C ILE A 181 -2.68 -0.90 2.42
N LEU A 182 -2.57 0.30 1.86
CA LEU A 182 -2.03 1.47 2.57
C LEU A 182 -2.89 1.85 3.78
N MET A 183 -4.22 1.82 3.65
CA MET A 183 -5.16 2.15 4.72
C MET A 183 -5.37 1.04 5.74
N ASP A 184 -4.81 -0.15 5.52
CA ASP A 184 -4.78 -1.24 6.51
C ASP A 184 -3.73 -1.00 7.61
N HIS A 185 -2.78 -0.07 7.39
CA HIS A 185 -1.80 0.32 8.39
C HIS A 185 -2.44 1.15 9.52
N PRO A 186 -2.42 0.66 10.78
CA PRO A 186 -3.09 1.36 11.87
C PRO A 186 -2.41 2.69 12.19
N GLY A 187 -3.21 3.74 12.38
CA GLY A 187 -2.74 5.05 12.83
C GLY A 187 -2.21 5.96 11.73
N LEU A 188 -2.22 5.53 10.47
CA LEU A 188 -1.86 6.38 9.32
C LEU A 188 -3.08 7.17 8.84
N MET A 189 -4.08 6.49 8.29
CA MET A 189 -5.31 7.12 7.78
C MET A 189 -6.51 6.19 7.94
N TYR A 190 -7.67 6.76 8.27
CA TYR A 190 -8.90 6.00 8.50
C TYR A 190 -9.96 6.26 7.41
N TRP A 191 -10.76 5.24 7.08
CA TRP A 191 -11.86 5.36 6.13
C TRP A 191 -12.93 6.38 6.55
N SER A 192 -13.01 6.73 7.85
CA SER A 192 -13.88 7.78 8.36
C SER A 192 -13.47 9.20 7.94
N GLN A 193 -12.25 9.37 7.40
CA GLN A 193 -11.65 10.67 7.06
C GLN A 193 -11.63 10.95 5.56
N VAL A 194 -12.01 9.99 4.71
CA VAL A 194 -12.02 10.19 3.25
C VAL A 194 -13.01 11.31 2.87
N SER A 195 -12.83 11.95 1.72
CA SER A 195 -13.72 13.01 1.24
C SER A 195 -15.09 12.44 0.82
N ASP A 196 -16.12 13.28 0.70
CA ASP A 196 -17.41 12.84 0.13
C ASP A 196 -17.30 12.57 -1.37
N GLU A 197 -16.48 13.36 -2.08
CA GLU A 197 -16.19 13.21 -3.50
C GLU A 197 -15.61 11.83 -3.82
N PHE A 198 -14.68 11.35 -2.97
CA PHE A 198 -14.13 10.01 -3.06
C PHE A 198 -15.23 8.94 -2.92
N VAL A 199 -16.11 9.04 -1.92
CA VAL A 199 -17.19 8.06 -1.73
C VAL A 199 -18.11 7.99 -2.95
N SER A 200 -18.55 9.15 -3.44
CA SER A 200 -19.37 9.24 -4.66
C SER A 200 -18.66 8.63 -5.86
N LYS A 201 -17.35 8.88 -6.02
CA LYS A 201 -16.57 8.34 -7.12
C LYS A 201 -16.45 6.82 -7.09
N ILE A 202 -16.24 6.22 -5.92
CA ILE A 202 -16.20 4.77 -5.77
C ILE A 202 -17.58 4.15 -6.00
N ALA A 203 -18.66 4.82 -5.55
CA ALA A 203 -20.03 4.36 -5.75
C ALA A 203 -20.45 4.30 -7.25
N GLU A 204 -19.89 5.17 -8.10
CA GLU A 204 -20.11 5.10 -9.56
C GLU A 204 -19.70 3.75 -10.18
N ASN A 205 -18.62 3.14 -9.66
CA ASN A 205 -18.14 1.82 -10.11
C ASN A 205 -19.12 0.69 -9.78
N ILE A 206 -19.90 0.84 -8.71
CA ILE A 206 -20.87 -0.17 -8.26
C ILE A 206 -22.21 0.02 -8.96
N THR A 207 -22.70 1.26 -8.99
CA THR A 207 -24.05 1.60 -9.46
C THR A 207 -24.27 1.51 -10.97
N GLY A 208 -23.26 1.11 -11.75
CA GLY A 208 -23.36 0.98 -13.21
C GLY A 208 -23.27 2.29 -13.96
N ARG A 209 -22.77 3.33 -13.29
CA ARG A 209 -22.49 4.64 -13.88
C ARG A 209 -21.07 4.71 -14.48
N ALA A 210 -20.23 3.70 -14.24
CA ALA A 210 -18.91 3.60 -14.83
C ALA A 210 -18.95 3.29 -16.34
N LYS A 211 -17.97 3.82 -17.07
CA LYS A 211 -17.84 3.63 -18.54
C LYS A 211 -17.45 2.20 -18.93
N GLN A 212 -16.74 1.50 -18.07
CA GLN A 212 -16.22 0.16 -18.30
C GLN A 212 -16.37 -0.65 -17.01
N GLU A 213 -16.77 -1.91 -17.13
CA GLU A 213 -16.95 -2.82 -16.00
C GLU A 213 -15.81 -3.86 -15.99
N ASP A 214 -15.14 -4.00 -14.84
CA ASP A 214 -14.11 -5.00 -14.57
C ASP A 214 -14.31 -5.54 -13.16
N ASN A 215 -14.21 -6.87 -13.01
CA ASN A 215 -14.45 -7.52 -11.74
C ASN A 215 -13.44 -7.09 -10.67
N THR A 216 -12.18 -6.82 -11.03
CA THR A 216 -11.15 -6.41 -10.06
C THR A 216 -11.41 -5.01 -9.54
N LEU A 217 -11.77 -4.08 -10.42
CA LEU A 217 -12.20 -2.73 -10.04
C LEU A 217 -13.46 -2.78 -9.16
N LEU A 218 -14.44 -3.59 -9.54
CA LEU A 218 -15.70 -3.73 -8.81
C LEU A 218 -15.48 -4.32 -7.41
N VAL A 219 -14.72 -5.42 -7.29
CA VAL A 219 -14.37 -6.01 -5.98
C VAL A 219 -13.66 -4.99 -5.09
N SER A 220 -12.70 -4.24 -5.63
CA SER A 220 -11.99 -3.21 -4.86
C SER A 220 -12.93 -2.10 -4.39
N SER A 221 -13.85 -1.68 -5.27
CA SER A 221 -14.84 -0.63 -4.96
C SER A 221 -15.84 -1.09 -3.90
N LEU A 222 -16.35 -2.32 -4.00
CA LEU A 222 -17.25 -2.92 -3.01
C LEU A 222 -16.61 -3.00 -1.62
N ASN A 223 -15.35 -3.47 -1.54
CA ASN A 223 -14.60 -3.52 -0.29
C ASN A 223 -14.42 -2.13 0.33
N ILE A 224 -14.02 -1.14 -0.46
CA ILE A 224 -13.83 0.24 0.02
C ILE A 224 -15.14 0.79 0.58
N ILE A 225 -16.26 0.61 -0.13
CA ILE A 225 -17.56 1.09 0.32
C ILE A 225 -18.01 0.38 1.61
N ASP A 226 -17.80 -0.92 1.73
CA ASP A 226 -18.12 -1.66 2.96
C ASP A 226 -17.27 -1.17 4.15
N LEU A 227 -15.98 -0.93 3.93
CA LEU A 227 -15.07 -0.37 4.94
C LEU A 227 -15.50 1.04 5.38
N ILE A 228 -15.90 1.91 4.45
CA ILE A 228 -16.40 3.25 4.75
C ILE A 228 -17.71 3.19 5.52
N LEU A 229 -18.65 2.33 5.10
CA LEU A 229 -19.93 2.11 5.79
C LEU A 229 -19.72 1.66 7.24
N ASN A 230 -18.68 0.87 7.49
CA ASN A 230 -18.35 0.33 8.80
C ASN A 230 -17.36 1.18 9.63
N ALA A 231 -16.92 2.34 9.13
CA ALA A 231 -15.89 3.19 9.74
C ALA A 231 -16.34 3.97 11.00
N LYS A 232 -17.49 3.65 11.60
CA LYS A 232 -18.06 4.34 12.78
C LYS A 232 -18.18 5.86 12.60
N ASN A 233 -18.61 6.29 11.41
CA ASN A 233 -18.92 7.69 11.10
C ASN A 233 -20.33 7.76 10.50
N ASP A 234 -21.28 8.37 11.22
CA ASP A 234 -22.69 8.42 10.82
C ASP A 234 -22.91 9.22 9.53
N GLU A 235 -22.12 10.28 9.29
CA GLU A 235 -22.21 11.06 8.05
C GLU A 235 -21.80 10.21 6.85
N LYS A 236 -20.69 9.47 6.98
CA LYS A 236 -20.22 8.53 5.93
C LYS A 236 -21.17 7.36 5.72
N MET A 237 -21.73 6.82 6.79
CA MET A 237 -22.75 5.77 6.71
C MET A 237 -23.97 6.25 5.93
N ASN A 238 -24.52 7.43 6.27
CA ASN A 238 -25.67 8.00 5.58
C ASN A 238 -25.36 8.34 4.12
N LEU A 239 -24.13 8.80 3.83
CA LEU A 239 -23.65 9.04 2.48
C LEU A 239 -23.63 7.74 1.66
N VAL A 240 -23.05 6.66 2.18
CA VAL A 240 -23.02 5.35 1.49
C VAL A 240 -24.43 4.83 1.23
N LEU A 241 -25.33 4.89 2.21
CA LEU A 241 -26.73 4.47 2.05
C LEU A 241 -27.46 5.23 0.93
N ARG A 242 -27.07 6.49 0.67
CA ARG A 242 -27.62 7.31 -0.42
C ARG A 242 -26.97 7.01 -1.77
N GLU A 243 -25.63 6.88 -1.79
CA GLU A 243 -24.86 6.74 -3.04
C GLU A 243 -24.91 5.31 -3.61
N VAL A 244 -25.16 4.30 -2.78
CA VAL A 244 -25.25 2.89 -3.17
C VAL A 244 -26.60 2.31 -2.76
N PRO A 245 -27.66 2.54 -3.57
CA PRO A 245 -28.97 1.92 -3.34
C PRO A 245 -28.90 0.40 -3.40
N PHE A 246 -29.70 -0.29 -2.61
CA PHE A 246 -29.68 -1.75 -2.48
C PHE A 246 -29.95 -2.46 -3.82
N GLU A 247 -30.87 -1.92 -4.62
CA GLU A 247 -31.28 -2.43 -5.93
C GLU A 247 -30.12 -2.45 -6.92
N SER A 248 -29.19 -1.50 -6.79
CA SER A 248 -28.02 -1.39 -7.65
C SER A 248 -27.07 -2.58 -7.49
N LEU A 249 -27.13 -3.28 -6.37
CA LEU A 249 -26.30 -4.45 -6.06
C LEU A 249 -26.84 -5.73 -6.70
N ILE A 250 -28.15 -5.84 -6.89
CA ILE A 250 -28.80 -7.05 -7.41
C ILE A 250 -28.29 -7.40 -8.81
N ARG A 251 -28.00 -6.39 -9.64
CA ARG A 251 -27.51 -6.60 -11.01
C ARG A 251 -26.20 -7.40 -11.08
N HIS A 252 -25.42 -7.39 -10.00
CA HIS A 252 -24.13 -8.07 -9.89
C HIS A 252 -24.23 -9.53 -9.42
N LEU A 253 -25.43 -10.00 -9.03
CA LEU A 253 -25.62 -11.38 -8.58
C LEU A 253 -25.77 -12.36 -9.74
N GLU A 254 -26.29 -11.92 -10.89
CA GLU A 254 -26.70 -12.82 -11.99
C GLU A 254 -25.57 -13.10 -13.00
N LYS A 255 -24.50 -12.29 -13.06
CA LYS A 255 -23.51 -12.33 -14.16
C LYS A 255 -22.06 -12.08 -13.76
N SER A 256 -21.75 -12.08 -12.47
CA SER A 256 -20.39 -11.80 -11.98
C SER A 256 -19.68 -13.06 -11.47
N ASP A 257 -18.36 -12.96 -11.30
CA ASP A 257 -17.58 -14.06 -10.71
C ASP A 257 -17.86 -14.21 -9.20
N GLU A 258 -17.43 -15.33 -8.62
CA GLU A 258 -17.65 -15.65 -7.21
C GLU A 258 -17.13 -14.57 -6.26
N ARG A 259 -16.01 -13.91 -6.59
CA ARG A 259 -15.43 -12.87 -5.75
C ARG A 259 -16.34 -11.65 -5.71
N VAL A 260 -16.88 -11.24 -6.85
CA VAL A 260 -17.86 -10.15 -6.91
C VAL A 260 -19.10 -10.53 -6.12
N ILE A 261 -19.67 -11.72 -6.34
CA ILE A 261 -20.89 -12.17 -5.64
C ILE A 261 -20.68 -12.15 -4.12
N LEU A 262 -19.55 -12.66 -3.62
CA LEU A 262 -19.25 -12.64 -2.18
C LEU A 262 -19.18 -11.21 -1.61
N ASN A 263 -18.53 -10.29 -2.32
CA ASN A 263 -18.40 -8.90 -1.89
C ASN A 263 -19.75 -8.17 -1.93
N VAL A 264 -20.57 -8.45 -2.94
CA VAL A 264 -21.93 -7.92 -3.06
C VAL A 264 -22.79 -8.38 -1.89
N LEU A 265 -22.81 -9.68 -1.59
CA LEU A 265 -23.57 -10.23 -0.47
C LEU A 265 -23.09 -9.67 0.88
N THR A 266 -21.77 -9.50 1.05
CA THR A 266 -21.20 -8.87 2.24
C THR A 266 -21.72 -7.44 2.41
N LEU A 267 -21.65 -6.63 1.35
CA LEU A 267 -22.15 -5.26 1.39
C LEU A 267 -23.66 -5.18 1.59
N MET A 268 -24.45 -6.06 0.96
CA MET A 268 -25.90 -6.15 1.17
C MET A 268 -26.23 -6.43 2.64
N ASN A 269 -25.51 -7.35 3.28
CA ASN A 269 -25.65 -7.63 4.71
C ASN A 269 -25.27 -6.42 5.57
N SER A 270 -24.17 -5.76 5.26
CA SER A 270 -23.75 -4.54 5.95
C SER A 270 -24.81 -3.44 5.82
N LEU A 271 -25.30 -3.14 4.61
CA LEU A 271 -26.35 -2.15 4.36
C LEU A 271 -27.63 -2.49 5.13
N TYR A 272 -28.08 -3.74 5.07
CA TYR A 272 -29.27 -4.20 5.81
C TYR A 272 -29.10 -4.01 7.33
N SER A 273 -27.91 -4.33 7.87
CA SER A 273 -27.63 -4.16 9.31
C SER A 273 -27.66 -2.70 9.77
N LYS A 274 -27.32 -1.77 8.88
CA LYS A 274 -27.29 -0.31 9.15
C LYS A 274 -28.59 0.40 8.77
N ALA A 275 -29.46 -0.24 7.98
CA ALA A 275 -30.71 0.33 7.54
C ALA A 275 -31.70 0.56 8.71
N ARG A 276 -32.54 1.59 8.58
CA ARG A 276 -33.69 1.81 9.46
C ARG A 276 -34.78 0.79 9.16
N ASP A 277 -35.67 0.53 10.11
CA ASP A 277 -36.66 -0.56 9.99
C ASP A 277 -37.59 -0.45 8.77
N HIS A 278 -38.00 0.75 8.37
CA HIS A 278 -38.79 0.92 7.14
C HIS A 278 -38.01 0.55 5.88
N VAL A 279 -36.74 0.97 5.79
CA VAL A 279 -35.85 0.62 4.67
C VAL A 279 -35.57 -0.88 4.63
N LYS A 280 -35.51 -1.54 5.79
CA LYS A 280 -35.39 -3.01 5.86
C LYS A 280 -36.59 -3.71 5.23
N ASN A 281 -37.80 -3.21 5.45
CA ASN A 281 -39.01 -3.77 4.83
C ASN A 281 -38.96 -3.58 3.31
N ASP A 282 -38.58 -2.39 2.84
CA ASP A 282 -38.41 -2.11 1.40
C ASP A 282 -37.38 -3.07 0.77
N ILE A 283 -36.22 -3.26 1.42
CA ILE A 283 -35.18 -4.19 0.99
C ILE A 283 -35.72 -5.63 0.87
N VAL A 284 -36.50 -6.08 1.86
CA VAL A 284 -37.10 -7.41 1.86
C VAL A 284 -38.11 -7.54 0.72
N GLU A 285 -38.99 -6.56 0.51
CA GLU A 285 -39.95 -6.55 -0.59
C GLU A 285 -39.27 -6.60 -1.96
N ILE A 286 -38.23 -5.79 -2.16
CA ILE A 286 -37.43 -5.78 -3.40
C ILE A 286 -36.78 -7.15 -3.66
N SER A 287 -36.30 -7.81 -2.60
CA SER A 287 -35.65 -9.12 -2.71
C SER A 287 -36.64 -10.20 -3.14
N TYR A 288 -37.91 -10.12 -2.71
CA TYR A 288 -38.98 -11.04 -3.10
C TYR A 288 -39.66 -10.69 -4.43
N ALA A 289 -39.60 -9.44 -4.90
CA ALA A 289 -40.27 -9.00 -6.13
C ALA A 289 -39.61 -9.52 -7.43
N LYS A 290 -38.49 -10.25 -7.33
CA LYS A 290 -37.77 -10.86 -8.47
C LYS A 290 -37.98 -12.38 -8.63
N ASP A 291 -38.75 -13.01 -7.74
CA ASP A 291 -39.28 -14.37 -7.93
C ASP A 291 -40.60 -14.33 -8.73
#